data_AF-A0A816DBI0-F1
#
_entry.id   AF-A0A816DBI0-F1
#
_cell.length_a   1.000
_cell.length_b   1.000
_cell.length_c   1.000
_cell.angle_alpha   90.00
_cell.angle_beta   90.00
_cell.angle_gamma   90.00
#
_symmetry.space_group_name_H-M   'P 1'
#
loop_
_entity.id
_entity.type
_entity.pdbx_description
1 polymer ?
#
loop_
_entity_poly.entity_id
_entity_poly.type
_entity_poly.pdbx_seq_one_letter_code
_entity_poly.pdbx_strand_id
1 'polypeptide(L)'
;MTYEQWRAFCDHKTYDVYNGWGNQLAPHLVTLGITCTIIFRFHHIRDPTSLKKNSNLFSARGHCKNSECPVRIEIDVEHEVKNKGSPCVFKVVVIGDKKHDPKKETTGRPLTGAAREAMPKEVNEHGPLAIYERNLRYANEDLLKEGNFSEVSSIDVLKRTKQQYNRKYQLDENIFKDVRMFGYLTRSIDHTSKDIKGYMQTSGEWPFTIHFFTEAQLDRFAEYCKTEKYSTLYIDATGSVVRKLKDQNDVFYYSMVFQDKDSSIMPLS
;
A
#
# COMPACT_ATOMS: atom_id res chain seq x y z
N MET A 1 -32.66 -5.84 -0.73
CA MET A 1 -31.58 -6.74 -1.21
C MET A 1 -32.15 -8.10 -1.58
N THR A 2 -31.56 -8.83 -2.52
CA THR A 2 -31.92 -10.23 -2.82
C THR A 2 -31.38 -11.19 -1.76
N TYR A 3 -31.79 -12.46 -1.83
CA TYR A 3 -31.25 -13.53 -0.99
C TYR A 3 -29.73 -13.72 -1.17
N GLU A 4 -29.23 -13.68 -2.41
CA GLU A 4 -27.79 -13.80 -2.69
C GLU A 4 -27.02 -12.60 -2.11
N GLN A 5 -27.56 -11.39 -2.25
CA GLN A 5 -26.97 -10.19 -1.67
C GLN A 5 -26.91 -10.27 -0.14
N TRP A 6 -27.94 -10.81 0.51
CA TRP A 6 -27.93 -11.04 1.97
C TRP A 6 -26.85 -12.04 2.39
N ARG A 7 -26.68 -13.14 1.64
CA ARG A 7 -25.60 -14.10 1.91
C ARG A 7 -24.19 -13.54 1.67
N ALA A 8 -24.05 -12.58 0.75
CA ALA A 8 -22.80 -11.86 0.53
C ALA A 8 -22.55 -10.74 1.56
N PHE A 9 -23.58 -10.39 2.33
CA PHE A 9 -23.55 -9.32 3.33
C PHE A 9 -23.24 -9.88 4.73
N CYS A 10 -23.81 -11.03 5.08
CA CYS A 10 -23.63 -11.71 6.36
C CYS A 10 -22.71 -12.93 6.26
N ASP A 11 -21.75 -13.02 7.17
CA ASP A 11 -21.00 -14.25 7.43
C ASP A 11 -21.80 -15.15 8.37
N HIS A 12 -22.39 -16.19 7.81
CA HIS A 12 -23.19 -17.17 8.54
C HIS A 12 -22.38 -18.08 9.48
N LYS A 13 -21.04 -18.06 9.41
CA LYS A 13 -20.20 -18.84 10.34
C LYS A 13 -19.95 -18.09 11.63
N THR A 14 -19.71 -16.79 11.52
CA THR A 14 -19.40 -15.90 12.65
C THR A 14 -20.62 -15.15 13.17
N TYR A 15 -21.74 -15.21 12.44
CA TYR A 15 -22.95 -14.43 12.68
C TYR A 15 -22.63 -12.93 12.77
N ASP A 16 -21.79 -12.46 11.85
CA ASP A 16 -21.38 -11.07 11.72
C ASP A 16 -21.52 -10.61 10.25
N VAL A 17 -21.32 -9.33 9.98
CA VAL A 17 -21.29 -8.77 8.61
C VAL A 17 -19.86 -8.66 8.11
N TYR A 18 -19.68 -8.78 6.79
CA TYR A 18 -18.35 -8.62 6.19
C TYR A 18 -17.78 -7.20 6.34
N ASN A 19 -16.46 -7.10 6.35
CA ASN A 19 -15.78 -5.80 6.38
C ASN A 19 -16.24 -4.89 5.23
N GLY A 20 -16.60 -3.65 5.57
CA GLY A 20 -17.11 -2.68 4.59
C GLY A 20 -18.60 -2.84 4.25
N TRP A 21 -19.37 -3.63 5.00
CA TRP A 21 -20.83 -3.78 4.84
C TRP A 21 -21.61 -2.47 4.71
N GLY A 22 -21.19 -1.40 5.41
CA GLY A 22 -21.82 -0.08 5.30
C GLY A 22 -21.75 0.51 3.89
N ASN A 23 -20.69 0.19 3.12
CA ASN A 23 -20.58 0.59 1.72
C ASN A 23 -21.50 -0.23 0.82
N GLN A 24 -21.87 -1.46 1.21
CA GLN A 24 -22.86 -2.26 0.47
C GLN A 24 -24.29 -1.72 0.65
N LEU A 25 -24.61 -1.19 1.84
CA LEU A 25 -25.93 -0.58 2.10
C LEU A 25 -26.07 0.82 1.51
N ALA A 26 -24.97 1.56 1.40
CA ALA A 26 -25.01 2.95 1.00
C ALA A 26 -25.74 3.23 -0.32
N PRO A 27 -25.51 2.49 -1.43
CA PRO A 27 -26.26 2.69 -2.68
C PRO A 27 -27.78 2.53 -2.50
N HIS A 28 -28.21 1.61 -1.64
CA HIS A 28 -29.63 1.40 -1.35
C HIS A 28 -30.24 2.57 -0.58
N LEU A 29 -29.48 3.24 0.29
CA LEU A 29 -29.96 4.45 0.95
C LEU A 29 -30.19 5.59 -0.05
N VAL A 30 -29.34 5.71 -1.07
CA VAL A 30 -29.51 6.71 -2.13
C VAL A 30 -30.79 6.47 -2.91
N THR A 31 -31.16 5.21 -3.18
CA THR A 31 -32.45 4.89 -3.82
C THR A 31 -33.68 5.28 -2.98
N LEU A 32 -33.49 5.54 -1.69
CA LEU A 32 -34.52 6.04 -0.78
C LEU A 32 -34.48 7.58 -0.62
N GLY A 33 -33.67 8.28 -1.42
CA GLY A 33 -33.49 9.73 -1.33
C GLY A 33 -32.55 10.19 -0.20
N ILE A 34 -31.87 9.26 0.47
CA ILE A 34 -30.96 9.59 1.58
C ILE A 34 -29.58 9.89 1.01
N THR A 35 -29.29 11.18 0.81
CA THR A 35 -28.04 11.65 0.17
C THR A 35 -26.92 11.99 1.15
N CYS A 36 -27.21 12.03 2.45
CA CYS A 36 -26.21 12.29 3.49
C CYS A 36 -25.04 11.28 3.47
N THR A 37 -23.86 11.71 3.90
CA THR A 37 -22.71 10.82 4.09
C THR A 37 -22.89 10.02 5.38
N ILE A 38 -23.56 8.88 5.31
CA ILE A 38 -23.87 8.07 6.49
C ILE A 38 -22.68 7.20 6.92
N ILE A 39 -22.35 7.26 8.20
CA ILE A 39 -21.37 6.38 8.86
C ILE A 39 -22.11 5.53 9.88
N PHE A 40 -21.97 4.21 9.74
CA PHE A 40 -22.50 3.25 10.69
C PHE A 40 -21.53 3.08 11.85
N ARG A 41 -22.05 3.18 13.08
CA ARG A 41 -21.25 3.04 14.30
C ARG A 41 -21.46 1.68 14.97
N PHE A 42 -22.66 1.15 14.87
CA PHE A 42 -23.06 -0.10 15.51
C PHE A 42 -23.89 -0.92 14.55
N HIS A 43 -23.65 -2.22 14.61
CA HIS A 43 -24.52 -3.23 14.05
C HIS A 43 -24.63 -4.39 15.03
N HIS A 44 -25.66 -5.20 14.83
CA HIS A 44 -25.87 -6.42 15.57
C HIS A 44 -26.58 -7.41 14.65
N ILE A 45 -26.06 -8.62 14.56
CA ILE A 45 -26.75 -9.77 14.00
C ILE A 45 -27.16 -10.68 15.15
N ARG A 46 -28.39 -11.16 15.11
CA ARG A 46 -28.90 -12.12 16.08
C ARG A 46 -28.27 -13.50 15.85
N ASP A 47 -27.59 -14.00 16.87
CA ASP A 47 -27.12 -15.39 16.92
C ASP A 47 -28.31 -16.37 16.82
N PRO A 48 -28.25 -17.41 15.97
CA PRO A 48 -29.32 -18.41 15.85
C PRO A 48 -29.62 -19.15 17.16
N THR A 49 -28.62 -19.31 18.03
CA THR A 49 -28.74 -19.96 19.34
C THR A 49 -29.36 -19.04 20.39
N SER A 50 -29.53 -17.75 20.11
CA SER A 50 -30.08 -16.77 21.04
C SER A 50 -31.49 -17.16 21.51
N LEU A 51 -31.73 -16.98 22.81
CA LEU A 51 -33.04 -17.15 23.45
C LEU A 51 -34.02 -16.03 23.05
N LYS A 52 -33.51 -14.86 22.60
CA LYS A 52 -34.33 -13.71 22.19
C LYS A 52 -34.84 -13.88 20.75
N LYS A 53 -35.68 -14.89 20.51
CA LYS A 53 -36.21 -15.24 19.18
C LYS A 53 -37.08 -14.14 18.52
N ASN A 54 -37.58 -13.18 19.30
CA ASN A 54 -38.37 -12.05 18.81
C ASN A 54 -37.53 -10.80 18.49
N SER A 55 -36.20 -10.83 18.69
CA SER A 55 -35.33 -9.72 18.31
C SER A 55 -35.07 -9.71 16.80
N ASN A 56 -34.78 -8.52 16.25
CA ASN A 56 -34.44 -8.35 14.83
C ASN A 56 -33.26 -9.25 14.45
N LEU A 57 -33.32 -9.85 13.26
CA LEU A 57 -32.22 -10.62 12.69
C LEU A 57 -30.97 -9.75 12.52
N PHE A 58 -31.15 -8.54 12.01
CA PHE A 58 -30.10 -7.55 11.89
C PHE A 58 -30.62 -6.18 12.29
N SER A 59 -29.77 -5.42 12.98
CA SER A 59 -30.01 -4.02 13.30
C SER A 59 -28.73 -3.24 13.11
N ALA A 60 -28.83 -2.03 12.56
CA ALA A 60 -27.71 -1.13 12.38
C ALA A 60 -28.13 0.31 12.63
N ARG A 61 -27.21 1.09 13.22
CA ARG A 61 -27.43 2.51 13.48
C ARG A 61 -26.31 3.34 12.87
N GLY A 62 -26.71 4.32 12.08
CA GLY A 62 -25.84 5.27 11.40
C GLY A 62 -26.19 6.71 11.71
N HIS A 63 -25.24 7.60 11.45
CA HIS A 63 -25.42 9.04 11.54
C HIS A 63 -24.73 9.71 10.35
N CYS A 64 -25.15 10.92 10.03
CA CYS A 64 -24.42 11.73 9.08
C CYS A 64 -23.01 12.02 9.63
N LYS A 65 -22.00 11.89 8.77
CA LYS A 65 -20.60 12.17 9.11
C LYS A 65 -20.38 13.63 9.49
N ASN A 66 -21.21 14.53 8.94
CA ASN A 66 -21.18 15.92 9.32
C ASN A 66 -21.79 16.09 10.72
N SER A 67 -20.98 16.60 11.65
CA SER A 67 -21.35 16.79 13.06
C SER A 67 -22.51 17.76 13.26
N GLU A 68 -22.72 18.71 12.36
CA GLU A 68 -23.81 19.70 12.44
C GLU A 68 -25.13 19.14 11.89
N CYS A 69 -25.08 18.01 11.20
CA CYS A 69 -26.27 17.38 10.63
C CYS A 69 -26.89 16.36 11.60
N PRO A 70 -28.15 16.58 12.05
CA PRO A 70 -28.78 15.72 13.04
C PRO A 70 -29.30 14.40 12.46
N VAL A 71 -29.17 14.18 11.14
CA VAL A 71 -29.68 12.99 10.45
C VAL A 71 -29.06 11.72 11.03
N ARG A 72 -29.94 10.84 11.52
CA ARG A 72 -29.63 9.49 11.99
C ARG A 72 -30.47 8.48 11.24
N ILE A 73 -29.95 7.27 11.12
CA ILE A 73 -30.64 6.19 10.42
C ILE A 73 -30.61 4.95 11.28
N GLU A 74 -31.76 4.33 11.42
CA GLU A 74 -31.92 3.01 12.01
C GLU A 74 -32.37 2.05 10.91
N ILE A 75 -31.69 0.92 10.81
CA ILE A 75 -31.92 -0.10 9.80
C ILE A 75 -32.18 -1.40 10.53
N ASP A 76 -33.31 -2.04 10.24
CA ASP A 76 -33.70 -3.30 10.85
C ASP A 76 -34.13 -4.32 9.81
N VAL A 77 -33.80 -5.59 10.06
CA VAL A 77 -34.32 -6.75 9.34
C VAL A 77 -34.94 -7.67 10.37
N GLU A 78 -36.26 -7.83 10.34
CA GLU A 78 -36.99 -8.56 11.38
C GLU A 78 -36.83 -10.08 11.25
N HIS A 79 -36.83 -10.60 10.02
CA HIS A 79 -36.94 -12.04 9.76
C HIS A 79 -35.89 -12.54 8.78
N GLU A 80 -35.51 -13.81 8.96
CA GLU A 80 -34.60 -14.51 8.07
C GLU A 80 -35.25 -14.81 6.73
N VAL A 81 -34.49 -14.61 5.66
CA VAL A 81 -34.93 -14.89 4.29
C VAL A 81 -34.88 -16.40 4.08
N LYS A 82 -36.04 -17.07 4.20
CA LYS A 82 -36.13 -18.54 4.19
C LYS A 82 -36.00 -19.16 2.80
N ASN A 83 -36.44 -18.47 1.75
CA ASN A 83 -36.54 -19.04 0.40
C ASN A 83 -35.60 -18.33 -0.58
N LYS A 84 -34.91 -19.11 -1.42
CA LYS A 84 -34.21 -18.59 -2.61
C LYS A 84 -35.23 -17.82 -3.47
N GLY A 85 -34.95 -16.55 -3.74
CA GLY A 85 -35.83 -15.64 -4.50
C GLY A 85 -36.73 -14.73 -3.66
N SER A 86 -36.85 -14.94 -2.34
CA SER A 86 -37.55 -13.97 -1.49
C SER A 86 -36.68 -12.74 -1.20
N PRO A 87 -37.22 -11.51 -1.24
CA PRO A 87 -36.45 -10.31 -0.94
C PRO A 87 -36.13 -10.22 0.55
N CYS A 88 -34.91 -9.81 0.88
CA CYS A 88 -34.58 -9.35 2.22
C CYS A 88 -35.12 -7.93 2.39
N VAL A 89 -36.11 -7.76 3.27
CA VAL A 89 -36.75 -6.47 3.53
C VAL A 89 -36.02 -5.78 4.66
N PHE A 90 -35.42 -4.63 4.33
CA PHE A 90 -34.79 -3.74 5.28
C PHE A 90 -35.79 -2.63 5.61
N LYS A 91 -36.15 -2.51 6.88
CA LYS A 91 -36.88 -1.36 7.40
C LYS A 91 -35.87 -0.27 7.69
N VAL A 92 -36.03 0.89 7.05
CA VAL A 92 -35.15 2.04 7.23
C VAL A 92 -35.96 3.16 7.85
N VAL A 93 -35.52 3.64 9.01
CA VAL A 93 -36.10 4.80 9.70
C VAL A 93 -35.08 5.92 9.68
N VAL A 94 -35.47 7.07 9.13
CA VAL A 94 -34.65 8.28 9.12
C VAL A 94 -35.15 9.21 10.22
N ILE A 95 -34.24 9.68 11.06
CA ILE A 95 -34.52 10.55 12.20
C ILE A 95 -33.79 11.87 12.00
N GLY A 96 -34.53 12.97 12.09
CA GLY A 96 -34.01 14.33 11.94
C GLY A 96 -33.86 14.77 10.49
N ASP A 97 -33.82 16.08 10.30
CA ASP A 97 -33.73 16.71 8.98
C ASP A 97 -32.29 17.05 8.62
N LYS A 98 -32.00 17.02 7.32
CA LYS A 98 -30.70 17.40 6.80
C LYS A 98 -30.42 18.89 7.05
N LYS A 99 -29.25 19.21 7.60
CA LYS A 99 -28.85 20.59 7.94
C LYS A 99 -27.46 21.05 7.47
N HIS A 100 -26.65 20.17 6.87
CA HIS A 100 -25.32 20.57 6.39
C HIS A 100 -25.38 21.31 5.05
N ASP A 101 -24.54 22.33 4.88
CA ASP A 101 -24.42 23.11 3.63
C ASP A 101 -23.46 22.41 2.65
N PRO A 102 -23.97 21.85 1.53
CA PRO A 102 -23.15 21.14 0.56
C PRO A 102 -22.00 21.97 -0.05
N LYS A 103 -22.13 23.30 -0.08
CA LYS A 103 -21.13 24.20 -0.69
C LYS A 103 -19.94 24.45 0.24
N LYS A 104 -20.14 24.29 1.55
CA LYS A 104 -19.11 24.54 2.57
C LYS A 104 -18.53 23.26 3.12
N GLU A 105 -19.31 22.18 3.11
CA GLU A 105 -18.99 20.97 3.85
C GLU A 105 -19.07 19.74 2.97
N THR A 106 -17.93 19.35 2.41
CA THR A 106 -17.80 18.13 1.63
C THR A 106 -17.28 17.00 2.52
N THR A 107 -17.99 15.88 2.56
CA THR A 107 -17.58 14.71 3.34
C THR A 107 -17.69 13.44 2.50
N GLY A 108 -16.73 12.53 2.69
CA GLY A 108 -16.78 11.19 2.08
C GLY A 108 -16.64 10.10 3.13
N ARG A 109 -17.25 8.94 2.89
CA ARG A 109 -16.99 7.73 3.68
C ARG A 109 -15.52 7.31 3.55
N PRO A 110 -14.92 6.73 4.60
CA PRO A 110 -13.58 6.17 4.50
C PRO A 110 -13.57 4.97 3.56
N LEU A 111 -12.44 4.76 2.88
CA LEU A 111 -12.17 3.53 2.12
C LEU A 111 -12.08 2.35 3.09
N THR A 112 -12.98 1.38 2.96
CA THR A 112 -13.07 0.18 3.81
C THR A 112 -13.37 -1.07 2.98
N GLY A 113 -13.08 -2.24 3.56
CA GLY A 113 -13.35 -3.54 2.94
C GLY A 113 -12.68 -3.72 1.58
N ALA A 114 -13.38 -4.38 0.65
CA ALA A 114 -12.89 -4.69 -0.70
C ALA A 114 -12.42 -3.44 -1.48
N ALA A 115 -13.07 -2.29 -1.30
CA ALA A 115 -12.65 -1.06 -1.96
C ALA A 115 -11.25 -0.62 -1.50
N ARG A 116 -10.92 -0.79 -0.22
CA ARG A 116 -9.58 -0.50 0.32
C ARG A 116 -8.52 -1.47 -0.21
N GLU A 117 -8.90 -2.69 -0.56
CA GLU A 117 -7.98 -3.71 -1.09
C GLU A 117 -7.72 -3.55 -2.59
N ALA A 118 -8.72 -3.12 -3.36
CA ALA A 118 -8.63 -2.96 -4.82
C ALA A 118 -7.99 -1.62 -5.24
N MET A 119 -8.36 -0.52 -4.57
CA MET A 119 -7.90 0.84 -4.89
C MET A 119 -6.37 1.01 -4.95
N PRO A 120 -5.55 0.38 -4.08
CA PRO A 120 -4.10 0.51 -4.10
C PRO A 120 -3.45 0.15 -5.43
N LYS A 121 -3.86 -0.97 -6.03
CA LYS A 121 -3.33 -1.46 -7.31
C LYS A 121 -3.67 -0.48 -8.43
N GLU A 122 -4.92 -0.06 -8.47
CA GLU A 122 -5.46 0.83 -9.49
C GLU A 122 -4.82 2.23 -9.46
N VAL A 123 -4.63 2.78 -8.25
CA VAL A 123 -3.96 4.07 -8.05
C VAL A 123 -2.47 3.98 -8.39
N ASN A 124 -1.83 2.83 -8.18
CA ASN A 124 -0.45 2.65 -8.60
C ASN A 124 -0.31 2.64 -10.13
N GLU A 125 -1.20 1.94 -10.84
CA GLU A 125 -1.21 1.80 -12.30
C GLU A 125 -1.55 3.12 -13.02
N HIS A 126 -2.59 3.83 -12.58
CA HIS A 126 -3.09 5.02 -13.29
C HIS A 126 -2.70 6.35 -12.66
N GLY A 127 -2.28 6.34 -11.40
CA GLY A 127 -1.94 7.53 -10.63
C GLY A 127 -3.12 8.17 -9.89
N PRO A 128 -2.87 8.88 -8.77
CA PRO A 128 -3.93 9.47 -7.95
C PRO A 128 -4.85 10.46 -8.68
N LEU A 129 -4.30 11.31 -9.54
CA LEU A 129 -5.07 12.35 -10.23
C LEU A 129 -6.04 11.73 -11.25
N ALA A 130 -5.56 10.78 -12.06
CA ALA A 130 -6.40 10.10 -13.06
C ALA A 130 -7.57 9.35 -12.41
N ILE A 131 -7.32 8.67 -11.28
CA ILE A 131 -8.38 7.98 -10.52
C ILE A 131 -9.38 8.99 -9.93
N TYR A 132 -8.90 10.11 -9.39
CA TYR A 132 -9.76 11.16 -8.88
C TYR A 132 -10.68 11.73 -9.96
N GLU A 133 -10.13 12.13 -11.11
CA GLU A 133 -10.88 12.69 -12.24
C GLU A 133 -11.88 11.70 -12.82
N ARG A 134 -11.48 10.43 -12.96
CA ARG A 134 -12.35 9.35 -13.40
C ARG A 134 -13.52 9.17 -12.44
N ASN A 135 -13.25 9.03 -11.14
CA ASN A 135 -14.30 8.82 -10.16
C ASN A 135 -15.23 10.04 -10.06
N LEU A 136 -14.69 11.26 -10.20
CA LEU A 136 -15.50 12.48 -10.26
C LEU A 136 -16.43 12.49 -11.47
N ARG A 137 -15.98 11.99 -12.63
CA ARG A 137 -16.79 11.91 -13.85
C ARG A 137 -17.96 10.93 -13.75
N TYR A 138 -17.78 9.83 -13.03
CA TYR A 138 -18.79 8.75 -12.91
C TYR A 138 -19.57 8.78 -11.59
N ALA A 139 -19.22 9.69 -10.68
CA ALA A 139 -19.90 9.82 -9.40
C ALA A 139 -21.34 10.32 -9.60
N ASN A 140 -22.22 9.90 -8.69
CA ASN A 140 -23.60 10.35 -8.69
C ASN A 140 -23.69 11.87 -8.45
N GLU A 141 -24.20 12.61 -9.43
CA GLU A 141 -24.32 14.07 -9.36
C GLU A 141 -25.16 14.55 -8.18
N ASP A 142 -26.21 13.82 -7.80
CA ASP A 142 -27.07 14.20 -6.69
C ASP A 142 -26.33 14.08 -5.36
N LEU A 143 -25.44 13.09 -5.22
CA LEU A 143 -24.57 12.99 -4.05
C LEU A 143 -23.56 14.14 -4.01
N LEU A 144 -22.96 14.48 -5.15
CA LEU A 144 -21.98 15.56 -5.23
C LEU A 144 -22.60 16.93 -4.92
N LYS A 145 -23.79 17.22 -5.47
CA LYS A 145 -24.57 18.44 -5.18
C LYS A 145 -24.89 18.57 -3.69
N GLU A 146 -24.96 17.45 -3.01
CA GLU A 146 -25.31 17.33 -1.61
C GLU A 146 -24.09 17.25 -0.68
N GLY A 147 -22.88 17.44 -1.21
CA GLY A 147 -21.63 17.46 -0.44
C GLY A 147 -21.14 16.07 -0.05
N ASN A 148 -21.71 15.01 -0.63
CA ASN A 148 -21.34 13.62 -0.37
C ASN A 148 -20.35 13.13 -1.43
N PHE A 149 -19.08 13.13 -1.06
CA PHE A 149 -17.95 12.71 -1.90
C PHE A 149 -17.52 11.27 -1.59
N SER A 150 -18.43 10.42 -1.11
CA SER A 150 -18.07 9.04 -0.73
C SER A 150 -17.57 8.19 -1.89
N GLU A 151 -17.99 8.50 -3.12
CA GLU A 151 -17.53 7.83 -4.35
C GLU A 151 -16.23 8.43 -4.90
N VAL A 152 -15.90 9.66 -4.47
CA VAL A 152 -14.75 10.43 -4.93
C VAL A 152 -13.77 10.61 -3.77
N SER A 153 -12.90 9.62 -3.58
CA SER A 153 -11.81 9.72 -2.62
C SER A 153 -10.93 10.92 -2.92
N SER A 154 -10.54 11.70 -1.90
CA SER A 154 -9.69 12.86 -2.12
C SER A 154 -8.30 12.47 -2.64
N ILE A 155 -7.66 13.39 -3.36
CA ILE A 155 -6.30 13.18 -3.89
C ILE A 155 -5.31 12.78 -2.79
N ASP A 156 -5.42 13.37 -1.59
CA ASP A 156 -4.55 13.03 -0.47
C ASP A 156 -4.76 11.60 0.04
N VAL A 157 -6.01 11.14 0.08
CA VAL A 157 -6.34 9.74 0.41
C VAL A 157 -5.73 8.82 -0.65
N LEU A 158 -5.85 9.15 -1.94
CA LEU A 158 -5.28 8.35 -3.02
C LEU A 158 -3.75 8.33 -2.99
N LYS A 159 -3.09 9.47 -2.72
CA LYS A 159 -1.63 9.55 -2.53
C LYS A 159 -1.16 8.68 -1.36
N ARG A 160 -1.85 8.73 -0.22
CA ARG A 160 -1.54 7.88 0.94
C ARG A 160 -1.75 6.40 0.62
N THR A 161 -2.83 6.07 -0.08
CA THR A 161 -3.11 4.71 -0.55
C THR A 161 -2.00 4.19 -1.46
N LYS A 162 -1.52 5.01 -2.41
CA LYS A 162 -0.36 4.68 -3.26
C LYS A 162 0.91 4.49 -2.44
N GLN A 163 1.17 5.38 -1.49
CA GLN A 163 2.35 5.26 -0.63
C GLN A 163 2.32 3.97 0.21
N GLN A 164 1.17 3.62 0.79
CA GLN A 164 1.00 2.37 1.54
C GLN A 164 1.14 1.14 0.64
N TYR A 165 0.59 1.18 -0.57
CA TYR A 165 0.79 0.15 -1.57
C TYR A 165 2.27 -0.01 -1.86
N ASN A 166 2.94 1.07 -2.24
CA ASN A 166 4.35 1.07 -2.56
C ASN A 166 5.19 0.61 -1.38
N ARG A 167 4.83 0.93 -0.13
CA ARG A 167 5.50 0.39 1.07
C ARG A 167 5.40 -1.13 1.19
N LYS A 168 4.29 -1.74 0.76
CA LYS A 168 4.11 -3.20 0.75
C LYS A 168 5.03 -3.88 -0.27
N TYR A 169 5.40 -3.18 -1.34
CA TYR A 169 6.30 -3.67 -2.40
C TYR A 169 7.65 -2.97 -2.40
N GLN A 170 7.88 -2.07 -1.44
CA GLN A 170 9.19 -1.52 -1.15
C GLN A 170 9.98 -2.67 -0.55
N LEU A 171 11.24 -2.68 -0.92
CA LEU A 171 12.29 -3.48 -0.32
C LEU A 171 12.09 -3.52 1.21
N ASP A 172 12.26 -4.72 1.77
CA ASP A 172 12.07 -5.09 3.17
C ASP A 172 12.61 -4.00 4.10
N GLU A 173 11.94 -3.72 5.23
CA GLU A 173 12.46 -2.77 6.24
C GLU A 173 13.91 -3.10 6.62
N ASN A 174 14.30 -4.37 6.45
CA ASN A 174 15.66 -4.83 6.48
C ASN A 174 16.31 -4.78 5.09
N ILE A 175 16.93 -3.64 4.76
CA ILE A 175 17.70 -3.42 3.54
C ILE A 175 18.76 -4.52 3.27
N PHE A 176 19.25 -5.19 4.33
CA PHE A 176 20.18 -6.31 4.24
C PHE A 176 19.56 -7.54 3.55
N LYS A 177 18.27 -7.77 3.77
CA LYS A 177 17.53 -8.87 3.16
C LYS A 177 17.37 -8.64 1.67
N ASP A 178 17.15 -7.41 1.25
CA ASP A 178 17.09 -7.05 -0.17
C ASP A 178 18.44 -7.07 -0.83
N VAL A 179 19.50 -6.62 -0.17
CA VAL A 179 20.88 -6.79 -0.65
C VAL A 179 21.20 -8.29 -0.85
N ARG A 180 20.76 -9.15 0.07
CA ARG A 180 20.87 -10.62 -0.09
C ARG A 180 20.03 -11.15 -1.25
N MET A 181 18.82 -10.63 -1.46
CA MET A 181 17.90 -11.10 -2.50
C MET A 181 18.30 -10.63 -3.89
N PHE A 182 18.75 -9.39 -3.99
CA PHE A 182 19.39 -8.81 -5.16
C PHE A 182 20.65 -9.59 -5.53
N GLY A 183 21.52 -9.90 -4.56
CA GLY A 183 22.67 -10.78 -4.76
C GLY A 183 22.28 -12.20 -5.20
N TYR A 184 21.16 -12.75 -4.71
CA TYR A 184 20.64 -14.05 -5.15
C TYR A 184 20.15 -14.00 -6.61
N LEU A 185 19.36 -12.98 -6.96
CA LEU A 185 18.82 -12.80 -8.30
C LEU A 185 19.91 -12.57 -9.34
N THR A 186 20.88 -11.69 -9.08
CA THR A 186 22.01 -11.45 -9.99
C THR A 186 22.87 -12.70 -10.20
N ARG A 187 23.06 -13.55 -9.19
CA ARG A 187 23.70 -14.87 -9.32
C ARG A 187 22.88 -15.87 -10.16
N SER A 188 21.56 -15.74 -10.17
CA SER A 188 20.65 -16.66 -10.87
C SER A 188 20.37 -16.31 -12.33
N ILE A 189 20.74 -15.09 -12.76
CA ILE A 189 20.36 -14.53 -14.07
C ILE A 189 21.35 -14.86 -15.20
N ASP A 190 22.45 -15.59 -14.95
CA ASP A 190 23.38 -15.91 -16.04
C ASP A 190 23.95 -17.34 -16.01
N HIS A 191 23.48 -18.16 -16.96
CA HIS A 191 24.00 -19.49 -17.25
C HIS A 191 24.57 -19.63 -18.67
N THR A 192 24.60 -18.57 -19.50
CA THR A 192 25.05 -18.62 -20.92
C THR A 192 26.36 -17.93 -21.39
N SER A 193 26.92 -16.85 -20.83
CA SER A 193 28.23 -16.29 -21.27
C SER A 193 29.50 -17.14 -20.93
N LYS A 194 30.57 -17.04 -21.74
CA LYS A 194 31.83 -17.81 -21.64
C LYS A 194 33.06 -16.89 -21.50
N ASP A 195 33.06 -15.82 -20.70
CA ASP A 195 33.34 -16.02 -19.27
C ASP A 195 32.84 -14.90 -18.34
N ILE A 196 32.59 -13.67 -18.82
CA ILE A 196 32.07 -12.62 -17.93
C ILE A 196 30.56 -12.54 -18.09
N LYS A 197 29.93 -13.32 -17.23
CA LYS A 197 28.50 -13.43 -17.05
C LYS A 197 28.07 -12.56 -15.88
N GLY A 198 27.29 -11.52 -16.15
CA GLY A 198 26.98 -10.51 -15.15
C GLY A 198 28.19 -9.62 -14.88
N TYR A 199 28.10 -8.36 -15.30
CA TYR A 199 28.90 -7.27 -14.76
C TYR A 199 28.86 -7.41 -13.23
N MET A 200 29.98 -7.82 -12.61
CA MET A 200 29.99 -8.19 -11.19
C MET A 200 29.93 -6.90 -10.37
N GLN A 201 28.71 -6.43 -10.15
CA GLN A 201 28.44 -5.29 -9.29
C GLN A 201 28.30 -5.78 -7.87
N THR A 202 29.07 -5.20 -6.98
CA THR A 202 29.21 -5.71 -5.63
C THR A 202 27.91 -5.53 -4.86
N SER A 203 27.55 -6.55 -4.07
CA SER A 203 26.45 -6.47 -3.11
C SER A 203 26.97 -6.98 -1.78
N GLY A 204 26.81 -6.17 -0.73
CA GLY A 204 27.30 -6.50 0.59
C GLY A 204 26.73 -5.57 1.65
N GLU A 205 26.84 -6.02 2.89
CA GLU A 205 26.33 -5.41 4.11
C GLU A 205 27.37 -5.58 5.21
N TRP A 206 27.51 -4.57 6.08
CA TRP A 206 28.59 -4.50 7.07
C TRP A 206 28.60 -5.74 8.02
N PRO A 207 29.78 -6.31 8.35
CA PRO A 207 31.10 -5.74 8.08
C PRO A 207 31.68 -5.96 6.69
N PHE A 208 30.89 -6.36 5.69
CA PHE A 208 31.44 -6.75 4.39
C PHE A 208 30.72 -6.12 3.20
N THR A 209 31.41 -5.21 2.50
CA THR A 209 31.06 -4.83 1.12
C THR A 209 32.21 -5.18 0.19
N ILE A 210 31.90 -5.67 -1.01
CA ILE A 210 32.88 -6.07 -2.05
C ILE A 210 33.19 -4.85 -2.93
N HIS A 211 34.37 -4.80 -3.54
CA HIS A 211 34.89 -3.69 -4.35
C HIS A 211 34.92 -3.95 -5.87
N PHE A 212 34.88 -2.90 -6.69
CA PHE A 212 34.59 -2.94 -8.14
C PHE A 212 35.85 -2.76 -9.01
N PHE A 213 36.34 -3.84 -9.60
CA PHE A 213 37.46 -3.79 -10.53
C PHE A 213 37.01 -3.70 -12.00
N THR A 214 37.76 -2.93 -12.78
CA THR A 214 37.73 -2.98 -14.24
C THR A 214 38.67 -4.06 -14.76
N GLU A 215 38.41 -4.58 -15.95
CA GLU A 215 39.28 -5.57 -16.63
C GLU A 215 40.72 -5.05 -16.76
N ALA A 216 40.88 -3.77 -17.13
CA ALA A 216 42.19 -3.12 -17.22
C ALA A 216 42.96 -3.08 -15.88
N GLN A 217 42.26 -2.98 -14.74
CA GLN A 217 42.88 -3.02 -13.41
C GLN A 217 43.36 -4.44 -13.06
N LEU A 218 42.58 -5.47 -13.42
CA LEU A 218 42.95 -6.87 -13.21
C LEU A 218 44.12 -7.29 -14.10
N ASP A 219 44.14 -6.85 -15.37
CA ASP A 219 45.22 -7.15 -16.29
C ASP A 219 46.55 -6.56 -15.84
N ARG A 220 46.54 -5.31 -15.38
CA ARG A 220 47.73 -4.66 -14.80
C ARG A 220 48.23 -5.37 -13.55
N PHE A 221 47.32 -5.79 -12.67
CA PHE A 221 47.70 -6.59 -11.50
C PHE A 221 48.28 -7.95 -11.90
N ALA A 222 47.70 -8.61 -12.90
CA ALA A 222 48.21 -9.88 -13.41
C ALA A 222 49.61 -9.74 -14.05
N GLU A 223 49.89 -8.63 -14.72
CA GLU A 223 51.22 -8.31 -15.26
C GLU A 223 52.25 -8.02 -14.16
N TYR A 224 51.87 -7.24 -13.15
CA TYR A 224 52.68 -7.03 -11.94
C TYR A 224 53.05 -8.35 -11.28
N CYS A 225 52.10 -9.27 -11.15
CA CYS A 225 52.33 -10.59 -10.56
C CYS A 225 53.27 -11.51 -11.37
N LYS A 226 53.36 -11.31 -12.68
CA LYS A 226 54.26 -12.09 -13.56
C LYS A 226 55.68 -11.54 -13.57
N THR A 227 55.86 -10.24 -13.32
CA THR A 227 57.14 -9.55 -13.47
C THR A 227 57.95 -9.51 -12.17
N GLU A 228 57.28 -9.42 -11.02
CA GLU A 228 57.94 -9.42 -9.73
C GLU A 228 58.17 -10.83 -9.19
N LYS A 229 59.36 -11.07 -8.59
CA LYS A 229 59.66 -12.35 -7.91
C LYS A 229 58.71 -12.59 -6.72
N TYR A 230 58.26 -11.50 -6.10
CA TYR A 230 57.25 -11.50 -5.03
C TYR A 230 56.35 -10.29 -5.19
N SER A 231 55.04 -10.51 -5.33
CA SER A 231 54.04 -9.45 -5.51
C SER A 231 53.47 -9.05 -4.16
N THR A 232 53.52 -7.76 -3.83
CA THR A 232 53.03 -7.25 -2.54
C THR A 232 51.81 -6.36 -2.78
N LEU A 233 50.72 -6.67 -2.09
CA LEU A 233 49.49 -5.88 -2.11
C LEU A 233 49.32 -5.22 -0.76
N TYR A 234 49.15 -3.90 -0.76
CA TYR A 234 48.89 -3.12 0.44
C TYR A 234 47.39 -2.85 0.56
N ILE A 235 46.88 -2.93 1.77
CA ILE A 235 45.53 -2.47 2.09
C ILE A 235 45.70 -1.07 2.69
N ASP A 236 45.40 -0.06 1.89
CA ASP A 236 45.44 1.33 2.33
C ASP A 236 44.08 1.69 2.93
N ALA A 237 44.09 2.11 4.18
CA ALA A 237 42.92 2.52 4.95
C ALA A 237 42.90 4.04 5.19
N THR A 238 43.64 4.80 4.38
CA THR A 238 43.82 6.24 4.60
C THR A 238 42.91 7.05 3.68
N GLY A 239 41.98 7.81 4.28
CA GLY A 239 41.16 8.83 3.59
C GLY A 239 41.96 10.00 3.00
N SER A 240 43.29 9.92 2.94
CA SER A 240 44.20 10.94 2.39
C SER A 240 44.08 11.12 0.89
N VAL A 241 43.52 10.14 0.17
CA VAL A 241 43.33 10.21 -1.29
C VAL A 241 42.09 11.02 -1.67
N VAL A 242 41.28 11.43 -0.69
CA VAL A 242 40.01 12.15 -0.92
C VAL A 242 40.06 13.54 -0.30
N ARG A 243 39.71 14.57 -1.06
CA ARG A 243 39.58 15.94 -0.55
C ARG A 243 38.33 16.02 0.33
N LYS A 244 38.50 16.18 1.65
CA LYS A 244 37.38 16.37 2.58
C LYS A 244 36.56 17.59 2.19
N LEU A 245 35.23 17.43 2.16
CA LEU A 245 34.30 18.56 2.06
C LEU A 245 34.17 19.24 3.42
N LYS A 246 33.77 20.52 3.43
CA LYS A 246 33.53 21.26 4.67
C LYS A 246 32.39 20.56 5.44
N ASP A 247 32.64 20.26 6.72
CA ASP A 247 31.72 19.59 7.65
C ASP A 247 31.49 18.08 7.43
N GLN A 248 32.40 17.38 6.73
CA GLN A 248 32.37 15.92 6.59
C GLN A 248 33.21 15.21 7.67
N ASN A 249 32.67 14.15 8.30
CA ASN A 249 33.42 13.26 9.20
C ASN A 249 34.54 12.51 8.46
N ASP A 250 35.47 11.90 9.20
CA ASP A 250 36.56 11.11 8.62
C ASP A 250 36.04 10.02 7.68
N VAL A 251 36.55 10.01 6.44
CA VAL A 251 36.19 9.01 5.43
C VAL A 251 37.23 7.90 5.50
N PHE A 252 36.77 6.67 5.79
CA PHE A 252 37.61 5.47 5.74
C PHE A 252 37.34 4.76 4.41
N TYR A 253 38.26 4.91 3.46
CA TYR A 253 38.31 4.10 2.26
C TYR A 253 39.32 2.98 2.47
N TYR A 254 38.92 1.74 2.20
CA TYR A 254 39.84 0.62 2.08
C TYR A 254 40.07 0.40 0.58
N SER A 255 41.27 0.64 0.10
CA SER A 255 41.68 0.33 -1.27
C SER A 255 42.82 -0.67 -1.23
N MET A 256 42.79 -1.62 -2.17
CA MET A 256 43.94 -2.47 -2.41
C MET A 256 44.85 -1.73 -3.37
N VAL A 257 46.13 -1.58 -3.03
CA VAL A 257 47.09 -0.85 -3.87
C VAL A 257 48.35 -1.68 -4.07
N PHE A 258 48.89 -1.63 -5.27
CA PHE A 258 50.21 -2.15 -5.60
C PHE A 258 51.02 -1.05 -6.27
N GLN A 259 52.35 -1.14 -6.15
CA GLN A 259 53.25 -0.17 -6.74
C GLN A 259 53.57 -0.60 -8.16
N ASP A 260 53.04 0.15 -9.13
CA ASP A 260 53.37 -0.04 -10.54
C ASP A 260 54.71 0.63 -10.89
N LYS A 261 55.37 0.18 -11.96
CA LYS A 261 56.75 0.56 -12.33
C LYS A 261 56.96 2.07 -12.51
N ASP A 262 55.89 2.82 -12.78
CA ASP A 262 55.90 4.28 -12.94
C ASP A 262 55.62 5.06 -11.64
N SER A 263 55.89 4.47 -10.47
CA SER A 263 55.78 5.13 -9.15
C SER A 263 54.37 5.61 -8.77
N SER A 264 53.35 5.22 -9.53
CA SER A 264 51.96 5.58 -9.29
C SER A 264 51.30 4.52 -8.42
N ILE A 265 50.82 4.90 -7.24
CA ILE A 265 49.97 4.04 -6.41
C ILE A 265 48.65 3.86 -7.17
N MET A 266 48.38 2.64 -7.66
CA MET A 266 47.13 2.37 -8.37
C MET A 266 46.08 1.76 -7.44
N PRO A 267 44.91 2.40 -7.29
CA PRO A 267 43.81 1.80 -6.56
C PRO A 267 43.18 0.69 -7.39
N LEU A 268 43.15 -0.49 -6.80
CA LEU A 268 42.15 -1.52 -7.05
C LEU A 268 40.94 -1.12 -6.19
N SER A 269 40.09 -0.23 -6.73
CA SER A 269 38.83 0.21 -6.10
C SER A 269 37.73 -0.83 -6.16
#